data_AF-A0AAE0AWQ8-F1
#
_entry.id   AF-A0AAE0AWQ8-F1
#
_cell.length_a   1.000
_cell.length_b   1.000
_cell.length_c   1.000
_cell.angle_alpha   90.00
_cell.angle_beta   90.00
_cell.angle_gamma   90.00
#
_symmetry.space_group_name_H-M   'P 1'
#
loop_
_entity.id
_entity.type
_entity.pdbx_description
1 polymer ?
#
loop_
_entity_poly.entity_id
_entity_poly.type
_entity_poly.pdbx_seq_one_letter_code
_entity_poly.pdbx_strand_id
1 'polypeptide(L)'
;MALLFRILVWHCYTVSRPHLSECSDGDLDGDIYFISWDKDLIPCETKPPMDYAGGRPRNPTIFVDYMINDTLGAISTVHLVHADRDPEKARSPKCLELAALHSMAVDFRKTGAPAVMPLALRPKDFPDFMERYEKDTYKSLGVLGKLYRATLASVKQTRSNTVDPTEIAEASYDHDLVVNGFEAFLELAERHKDMYEDSALMHYYGAETEVEMLTGNLQSKPGYLQRDNIKYKDVKDWMLVSLKKAQKEAKEWLRAAAAMEMSSKSWPRHGIT
;
A
#
# COMPACT_ATOMS: atom_id res chain seq x y z
N MET A 1 -7.21 34.78 -18.33
CA MET A 1 -6.64 33.42 -18.15
C MET A 1 -5.16 33.40 -17.76
N ALA A 2 -4.43 34.52 -17.79
CA ALA A 2 -2.98 34.56 -17.53
C ALA A 2 -2.54 34.40 -16.06
N LEU A 3 -3.44 34.07 -15.13
CA LEU A 3 -3.14 33.92 -13.69
C LEU A 3 -3.59 32.57 -13.10
N LEU A 4 -4.02 31.62 -13.94
CA LEU A 4 -4.41 30.28 -13.50
C LEU A 4 -3.29 29.30 -13.82
N PHE A 5 -2.53 28.90 -12.79
CA PHE A 5 -1.53 27.84 -12.89
C PHE A 5 -2.09 26.57 -12.23
N ARG A 6 -1.85 25.40 -12.85
CA ARG A 6 -2.31 24.07 -12.39
C ARG A 6 -3.83 23.84 -12.36
N ILE A 7 -4.61 24.63 -13.11
CA ILE A 7 -6.06 24.46 -13.24
C ILE A 7 -6.38 24.19 -14.72
N LEU A 8 -7.13 23.13 -15.00
CA LEU A 8 -7.71 22.91 -16.32
C LEU A 8 -8.98 23.73 -16.45
N VAL A 9 -9.08 24.56 -17.49
CA VAL A 9 -10.27 25.38 -17.74
C VAL A 9 -11.03 24.80 -18.90
N TRP A 10 -12.26 24.37 -18.64
CA TRP A 10 -13.18 23.85 -19.63
C TRP A 10 -13.99 25.00 -20.25
N HIS A 11 -14.20 24.96 -21.57
CA HIS A 11 -15.10 25.91 -22.25
C HIS A 11 -16.55 25.49 -22.05
N CYS A 12 -17.41 26.43 -21.65
CA CYS A 12 -18.82 26.19 -21.31
C CYS A 12 -19.79 26.58 -22.45
N TYR A 13 -19.44 26.27 -23.71
CA TYR A 13 -20.32 26.55 -24.84
C TYR A 13 -20.94 25.27 -25.43
N THR A 14 -22.29 25.25 -25.40
CA THR A 14 -23.20 24.43 -26.22
C THR A 14 -22.89 22.93 -26.30
N VAL A 15 -22.92 22.25 -25.15
CA VAL A 15 -23.02 20.79 -25.08
C VAL A 15 -24.21 20.45 -24.18
N SER A 16 -25.04 19.48 -24.55
CA SER A 16 -26.26 19.08 -23.82
C SER A 16 -25.97 18.55 -22.41
N ARG A 17 -24.72 18.14 -22.14
CA ARG A 17 -24.15 17.82 -20.82
C ARG A 17 -22.75 18.46 -20.68
N PRO A 18 -22.37 19.02 -19.52
CA PRO A 18 -21.00 19.50 -19.28
C PRO A 18 -19.98 18.35 -19.36
N HIS A 19 -18.80 18.56 -19.96
CA HIS A 19 -17.75 17.54 -20.06
C HIS A 19 -17.34 16.92 -18.71
N LEU A 20 -17.54 17.63 -17.60
CA LEU A 20 -17.26 17.12 -16.25
C LEU A 20 -18.22 16.01 -15.86
N SER A 21 -19.51 16.12 -16.19
CA SER A 21 -20.49 15.07 -15.89
C SER A 21 -20.34 13.84 -16.79
N GLU A 22 -19.58 13.95 -17.89
CA GLU A 22 -19.19 12.81 -18.73
C GLU A 22 -18.09 11.95 -18.09
N CYS A 23 -17.32 12.53 -17.16
CA CYS A 23 -16.27 11.87 -16.39
C CYS A 23 -16.78 11.38 -15.03
N SER A 24 -17.61 10.33 -15.03
CA SER A 24 -18.18 9.73 -13.80
C SER A 24 -19.09 10.66 -12.99
N ASP A 25 -19.86 11.51 -13.68
CA ASP A 25 -20.78 12.49 -13.08
C ASP A 25 -20.08 13.50 -12.15
N GLY A 26 -18.81 13.81 -12.47
CA GLY A 26 -17.99 14.72 -11.69
C GLY A 26 -18.49 16.17 -11.72
N ASP A 27 -18.19 16.90 -10.66
CA ASP A 27 -18.51 18.31 -10.51
C ASP A 27 -17.24 19.15 -10.23
N LEU A 28 -17.43 20.39 -9.77
CA LEU A 28 -16.35 21.34 -9.48
C LEU A 28 -16.11 21.53 -7.97
N ASP A 29 -16.58 20.60 -7.12
CA ASP A 29 -16.44 20.68 -5.67
C ASP A 29 -15.06 20.20 -5.14
N GLY A 30 -14.27 19.55 -5.99
CA GLY A 30 -12.96 19.01 -5.63
C GLY A 30 -12.45 17.86 -6.50
N ASP A 31 -13.17 17.48 -7.55
CA ASP A 31 -12.77 16.35 -8.41
C ASP A 31 -11.40 16.52 -9.07
N ILE A 32 -10.63 15.43 -9.05
CA ILE A 32 -9.30 15.35 -9.60
C ILE A 32 -9.37 14.61 -10.95
N TYR A 33 -8.93 15.28 -12.01
CA TYR A 33 -8.93 14.74 -13.36
C TYR A 33 -7.53 14.29 -13.75
N PHE A 34 -7.43 13.09 -14.31
CA PHE A 34 -6.21 12.63 -14.96
C PHE A 34 -6.12 13.20 -16.37
N ILE A 35 -5.05 13.95 -16.66
CA ILE A 35 -4.82 14.56 -17.96
C ILE A 35 -3.51 13.99 -18.52
N SER A 36 -3.57 13.46 -19.73
CA SER A 36 -2.40 12.98 -20.47
C SER A 36 -2.38 13.59 -21.87
N TRP A 37 -1.19 14.05 -22.27
CA TRP A 37 -0.87 14.53 -23.62
C TRP A 37 -0.07 13.51 -24.42
N ASP A 38 0.29 12.38 -23.79
CA ASP A 38 1.00 11.30 -24.45
C ASP A 38 0.08 10.65 -25.48
N LYS A 39 0.48 10.72 -26.75
CA LYS A 39 -0.32 10.22 -27.88
C LYS A 39 -0.58 8.72 -27.79
N ASP A 40 0.32 7.97 -27.14
CA ASP A 40 0.18 6.53 -26.98
C ASP A 40 -0.85 6.17 -25.89
N LEU A 41 -1.20 7.13 -25.01
CA LEU A 41 -2.20 6.98 -23.95
C LEU A 41 -3.58 7.57 -24.32
N ILE A 42 -3.69 8.28 -25.44
CA ILE A 42 -4.96 8.85 -25.91
C ILE A 42 -5.76 7.73 -26.60
N PRO A 43 -6.97 7.39 -26.12
CA PRO A 43 -7.80 6.37 -26.74
C PRO A 43 -8.16 6.72 -28.19
N CYS A 44 -8.11 5.76 -29.10
CA CYS A 44 -8.53 5.96 -30.49
C CYS A 44 -10.06 6.08 -30.67
N GLU A 45 -10.83 5.67 -29.67
CA GLU A 45 -12.30 5.68 -29.70
C GLU A 45 -12.86 6.44 -28.49
N THR A 46 -13.79 7.34 -28.75
CA THR A 46 -14.63 7.98 -27.72
C THR A 46 -15.99 7.30 -27.67
N LYS A 47 -16.53 7.07 -26.47
CA LYS A 47 -17.87 6.52 -26.26
C LYS A 47 -18.74 7.56 -25.57
N PRO A 48 -20.06 7.60 -25.86
CA PRO A 48 -20.96 8.49 -25.16
C PRO A 48 -21.02 8.13 -23.67
N PRO A 49 -21.23 9.13 -22.79
CA PRO A 49 -21.39 8.89 -21.36
C PRO A 49 -22.64 8.04 -21.08
N MET A 50 -22.59 7.28 -19.99
CA MET A 50 -23.75 6.51 -19.53
C MET A 50 -24.77 7.46 -18.90
N ASP A 51 -26.06 7.25 -19.20
CA ASP A 51 -27.14 8.07 -18.66
C ASP A 51 -27.61 7.51 -17.32
N TYR A 52 -27.25 8.19 -16.24
CA TYR A 52 -27.68 7.84 -14.88
C TYR A 52 -28.87 8.73 -14.49
N ALA A 53 -30.02 8.12 -14.20
CA ALA A 53 -31.17 8.83 -13.67
C ALA A 53 -31.00 9.04 -12.16
N GLY A 54 -30.74 10.29 -11.73
CA GLY A 54 -30.58 10.64 -10.32
C GLY A 54 -31.86 10.41 -9.50
N GLY A 55 -31.73 9.70 -8.38
CA GLY A 55 -32.82 9.45 -7.43
C GLY A 55 -33.06 10.63 -6.49
N ARG A 56 -34.32 10.79 -6.02
CA ARG A 56 -34.66 11.86 -5.05
C ARG A 56 -34.09 11.57 -3.65
N PRO A 57 -33.50 12.56 -2.96
CA PRO A 57 -32.97 12.36 -1.61
C PRO A 57 -34.09 12.12 -0.59
N ARG A 58 -33.84 11.25 0.40
CA ARG A 58 -34.74 10.99 1.54
C ARG A 58 -33.97 11.04 2.87
N ASN A 59 -34.71 10.98 3.98
CA ASN A 59 -34.36 11.32 5.38
C ASN A 59 -32.97 10.92 5.96
N PRO A 60 -32.51 11.60 7.03
CA PRO A 60 -31.19 11.44 7.66
C PRO A 60 -30.89 10.09 8.34
N THR A 61 -31.85 9.16 8.46
CA THR A 61 -31.63 7.82 9.05
C THR A 61 -30.74 6.92 8.17
N ILE A 62 -30.48 7.33 6.93
CA ILE A 62 -29.72 6.59 5.91
C ILE A 62 -28.27 6.30 6.31
N PHE A 63 -27.64 7.09 7.19
CA PHE A 63 -26.21 6.93 7.46
C PHE A 63 -25.86 5.58 8.11
N VAL A 64 -26.69 5.09 9.04
CA VAL A 64 -26.49 3.78 9.69
C VAL A 64 -26.73 2.65 8.68
N ASP A 65 -27.80 2.76 7.87
CA ASP A 65 -28.09 1.80 6.81
C ASP A 65 -26.98 1.78 5.75
N TYR A 66 -26.38 2.93 5.46
CA TYR A 66 -25.23 3.08 4.57
C TYR A 66 -24.02 2.31 5.10
N MET A 67 -23.66 2.50 6.37
CA MET A 67 -22.52 1.81 6.98
C MET A 67 -22.70 0.28 7.00
N ILE A 68 -23.93 -0.20 7.17
CA ILE A 68 -24.23 -1.64 7.23
C ILE A 68 -24.26 -2.25 5.82
N ASN A 69 -24.75 -1.53 4.82
CA ASN A 69 -25.03 -2.06 3.48
C ASN A 69 -24.08 -1.51 2.39
N ASP A 70 -22.89 -1.06 2.75
CA ASP A 70 -21.91 -0.57 1.76
C ASP A 70 -21.38 -1.72 0.88
N THR A 71 -21.92 -1.81 -0.33
CA THR A 71 -21.54 -2.81 -1.34
C THR A 71 -20.59 -2.25 -2.40
N LEU A 72 -20.18 -0.99 -2.30
CA LEU A 72 -19.41 -0.29 -3.33
C LEU A 72 -18.13 -1.04 -3.70
N GLY A 73 -17.28 -1.32 -2.71
CA GLY A 73 -16.01 -2.02 -2.95
C GLY A 73 -16.18 -3.45 -3.47
N ALA A 74 -17.27 -4.13 -3.08
CA ALA A 74 -17.59 -5.46 -3.58
C ALA A 74 -17.98 -5.41 -5.07
N ILE A 75 -18.81 -4.44 -5.46
CA ILE A 75 -19.22 -4.22 -6.86
C ILE A 75 -18.01 -3.85 -7.71
N SER A 76 -17.13 -2.94 -7.25
CA SER A 76 -15.90 -2.57 -7.99
C SER A 76 -14.98 -3.77 -8.20
N THR A 77 -14.80 -4.61 -7.17
CA THR A 77 -14.00 -5.84 -7.27
C THR A 77 -14.58 -6.77 -8.33
N VAL A 78 -15.89 -6.99 -8.31
CA VAL A 78 -16.57 -7.90 -9.24
C VAL A 78 -16.51 -7.35 -10.66
N HIS A 79 -16.69 -6.04 -10.86
CA HIS A 79 -16.52 -5.38 -12.15
C HIS A 79 -15.12 -5.62 -12.72
N LEU A 80 -14.08 -5.48 -11.89
CA LEU A 80 -12.70 -5.74 -12.31
C LEU A 80 -12.49 -7.20 -12.74
N VAL A 81 -13.08 -8.17 -12.02
CA VAL A 81 -12.97 -9.60 -12.39
C VAL A 81 -13.66 -9.89 -13.72
N HIS A 82 -14.88 -9.38 -13.95
CA HIS A 82 -15.57 -9.58 -15.22
C HIS A 82 -14.87 -8.87 -16.37
N ALA A 83 -14.36 -7.65 -16.15
CA ALA A 83 -13.64 -6.89 -17.17
C ALA A 83 -12.30 -7.54 -17.57
N ASP A 84 -11.66 -8.28 -16.67
CA ASP A 84 -10.45 -9.05 -17.00
C ASP A 84 -10.76 -10.32 -17.80
N ARG A 85 -11.90 -10.98 -17.49
CA ARG A 85 -12.27 -12.28 -18.07
C ARG A 85 -12.98 -12.17 -19.41
N ASP A 86 -13.81 -11.16 -19.59
CA ASP A 86 -14.65 -11.01 -20.77
C ASP A 86 -13.83 -10.44 -21.95
N PRO A 87 -13.94 -11.01 -23.17
CA PRO A 87 -13.26 -10.46 -24.35
C PRO A 87 -13.66 -9.01 -24.65
N GLU A 88 -14.90 -8.61 -24.34
CA GLU A 88 -15.37 -7.22 -24.50
C GLU A 88 -14.97 -6.32 -23.33
N LYS A 89 -14.32 -6.89 -22.30
CA LYS A 89 -13.85 -6.21 -21.10
C LYS A 89 -14.97 -5.42 -20.41
N ALA A 90 -14.70 -4.14 -20.09
CA ALA A 90 -15.66 -3.23 -19.47
C ALA A 90 -16.89 -2.93 -20.35
N ARG A 91 -16.87 -3.28 -21.65
CA ARG A 91 -18.03 -3.12 -22.55
C ARG A 91 -19.01 -4.30 -22.47
N SER A 92 -18.64 -5.38 -21.78
CA SER A 92 -19.51 -6.54 -21.63
C SER A 92 -20.82 -6.15 -20.93
N PRO A 93 -21.95 -6.81 -21.26
CA PRO A 93 -23.24 -6.54 -20.63
C PRO A 93 -23.20 -6.63 -19.10
N LYS A 94 -22.41 -7.57 -18.55
CA LYS A 94 -22.20 -7.73 -17.11
C LYS A 94 -21.48 -6.53 -16.50
N CYS A 95 -20.44 -6.03 -17.16
CA CYS A 95 -19.71 -4.84 -16.70
C CYS A 95 -20.59 -3.59 -16.75
N LEU A 96 -21.43 -3.43 -17.77
CA LEU A 96 -22.39 -2.32 -17.85
C LEU A 96 -23.42 -2.37 -16.71
N GLU A 97 -23.96 -3.55 -16.41
CA GLU A 97 -24.86 -3.74 -15.25
C GLU A 97 -24.16 -3.42 -13.93
N LEU A 98 -22.91 -3.88 -13.76
CA LEU A 98 -22.10 -3.59 -12.57
C LEU A 98 -21.75 -2.10 -12.47
N ALA A 99 -21.54 -1.40 -13.59
CA ALA A 99 -21.30 0.03 -13.61
C ALA A 99 -22.55 0.81 -13.17
N ALA A 100 -23.74 0.40 -13.61
CA ALA A 100 -25.01 0.96 -13.13
C ALA A 100 -25.19 0.74 -11.61
N LEU A 101 -24.92 -0.47 -11.13
CA LEU A 101 -24.95 -0.78 -9.69
C LEU A 101 -23.91 0.02 -8.90
N HIS A 102 -22.73 0.25 -9.48
CA HIS A 102 -21.68 1.07 -8.86
C HIS A 102 -22.12 2.52 -8.72
N SER A 103 -22.75 3.10 -9.75
CA SER A 103 -23.33 4.44 -9.67
C SER A 103 -24.39 4.53 -8.56
N MET A 104 -25.29 3.54 -8.48
CA MET A 104 -26.28 3.48 -7.40
C MET A 104 -25.64 3.37 -6.01
N ALA A 105 -24.54 2.61 -5.88
CA ALA A 105 -23.82 2.45 -4.62
C ALA A 105 -23.13 3.75 -4.16
N VAL A 106 -22.58 4.54 -5.09
CA VAL A 106 -22.02 5.87 -4.79
C VAL A 106 -23.13 6.81 -4.29
N ASP A 107 -24.27 6.81 -4.98
CA ASP A 107 -25.44 7.61 -4.63
C ASP A 107 -26.21 7.08 -3.43
N PHE A 108 -25.86 5.92 -2.88
CA PHE A 108 -26.55 5.34 -1.73
C PHE A 108 -26.55 6.30 -0.53
N ARG A 109 -25.43 7.01 -0.31
CA ARG A 109 -25.33 8.04 0.75
C ARG A 109 -26.32 9.19 0.56
N LYS A 110 -26.70 9.49 -0.69
CA LYS A 110 -27.60 10.60 -1.07
C LYS A 110 -29.06 10.15 -1.16
N THR A 111 -29.31 8.94 -1.65
CA THR A 111 -30.64 8.43 -2.02
C THR A 111 -31.24 7.49 -0.98
N GLY A 112 -30.40 6.80 -0.19
CA GLY A 112 -30.84 5.78 0.77
C GLY A 112 -31.29 4.46 0.14
N ALA A 113 -31.08 4.27 -1.16
CA ALA A 113 -31.37 3.02 -1.86
C ALA A 113 -30.11 2.14 -1.97
N PRO A 114 -30.06 0.95 -1.35
CA PRO A 114 -28.88 0.09 -1.42
C PRO A 114 -28.75 -0.56 -2.80
N ALA A 115 -27.53 -0.60 -3.33
CA ALA A 115 -27.21 -1.35 -4.53
C ALA A 115 -27.06 -2.85 -4.22
N VAL A 116 -28.03 -3.66 -4.64
CA VAL A 116 -28.02 -5.11 -4.41
C VAL A 116 -27.47 -5.81 -5.65
N MET A 117 -26.26 -6.35 -5.53
CA MET A 117 -25.63 -7.10 -6.61
C MET A 117 -26.24 -8.52 -6.75
N PRO A 118 -26.78 -8.89 -7.93
CA PRO A 118 -27.32 -10.22 -8.19
C PRO A 118 -26.29 -11.34 -7.97
N LEU A 119 -26.75 -12.49 -7.48
CA LEU A 119 -25.90 -13.67 -7.27
C LEU A 119 -25.23 -14.16 -8.57
N ALA A 120 -25.90 -14.01 -9.71
CA ALA A 120 -25.39 -14.40 -11.02
C ALA A 120 -24.13 -13.61 -11.45
N LEU A 121 -23.95 -12.39 -10.91
CA LEU A 121 -22.78 -11.57 -11.18
C LEU A 121 -21.61 -11.89 -10.25
N ARG A 122 -21.80 -12.70 -9.20
CA ARG A 122 -20.71 -13.02 -8.28
C ARG A 122 -19.70 -13.98 -8.94
N PRO A 123 -18.42 -13.61 -9.05
CA PRO A 123 -17.40 -14.46 -9.64
C PRO A 123 -17.10 -15.65 -8.72
N LYS A 124 -16.80 -16.80 -9.31
CA LYS A 124 -16.39 -18.02 -8.59
C LYS A 124 -14.89 -18.04 -8.36
N ASP A 125 -14.14 -17.64 -9.38
CA ASP A 125 -12.70 -17.58 -9.46
C ASP A 125 -12.21 -16.16 -9.71
N PHE A 126 -11.00 -15.85 -9.25
CA PHE A 126 -10.40 -14.51 -9.27
C PHE A 126 -9.08 -14.49 -10.06
N PRO A 127 -8.71 -13.37 -10.68
CA PRO A 127 -7.45 -13.29 -11.39
C PRO A 127 -6.25 -13.35 -10.43
N ASP A 128 -5.15 -13.91 -10.90
CA ASP A 128 -3.92 -14.15 -10.13
C ASP A 128 -3.32 -12.89 -9.50
N PHE A 129 -3.46 -11.73 -10.15
CA PHE A 129 -2.99 -10.45 -9.61
C PHE A 129 -3.77 -9.94 -8.39
N MET A 130 -4.93 -10.53 -8.06
CA MET A 130 -5.69 -10.16 -6.86
C MET A 130 -5.23 -10.90 -5.59
N GLU A 131 -4.34 -11.88 -5.71
CA GLU A 131 -3.78 -12.62 -4.56
C GLU A 131 -4.83 -13.18 -3.58
N ARG A 132 -5.96 -13.68 -4.11
CA ARG A 132 -7.01 -14.30 -3.27
C ARG A 132 -6.71 -15.77 -3.01
N TYR A 133 -5.84 -16.04 -2.04
CA TYR A 133 -5.37 -17.39 -1.72
C TYR A 133 -6.48 -18.36 -1.24
N GLU A 134 -7.60 -17.84 -0.72
CA GLU A 134 -8.74 -18.65 -0.24
C GLU A 134 -9.73 -19.04 -1.35
N LYS A 135 -9.53 -18.53 -2.57
CA LYS A 135 -10.45 -18.72 -3.70
C LYS A 135 -9.70 -19.35 -4.85
N ASP A 136 -10.46 -19.99 -5.74
CA ASP A 136 -9.91 -20.45 -7.00
C ASP A 136 -9.38 -19.24 -7.78
N THR A 137 -8.18 -19.39 -8.35
CA THR A 137 -7.53 -18.33 -9.11
C THR A 137 -7.24 -18.77 -10.54
N TYR A 138 -7.28 -17.81 -11.47
CA TYR A 138 -6.91 -18.02 -12.86
C TYR A 138 -5.82 -17.04 -13.29
N LYS A 139 -5.00 -17.45 -14.26
CA LYS A 139 -3.96 -16.59 -14.82
C LYS A 139 -4.59 -15.53 -15.73
N SER A 140 -4.60 -14.26 -15.30
CA SER A 140 -5.11 -13.15 -16.12
C SER A 140 -4.25 -12.98 -17.37
N LEU A 141 -4.88 -12.97 -18.54
CA LEU A 141 -4.21 -12.69 -19.82
C LEU A 141 -4.16 -11.19 -20.14
N GLY A 142 -4.85 -10.37 -19.35
CA GLY A 142 -4.91 -8.92 -19.48
C GLY A 142 -3.58 -8.22 -19.16
N VAL A 143 -3.56 -6.91 -19.37
CA VAL A 143 -2.40 -6.05 -19.11
C VAL A 143 -2.04 -6.10 -17.61
N LEU A 144 -3.04 -6.08 -16.73
CA LEU A 144 -2.84 -6.13 -15.28
C LEU A 144 -2.14 -7.42 -14.84
N GLY A 145 -2.60 -8.59 -15.29
CA GLY A 145 -1.95 -9.86 -14.99
C GLY A 145 -0.53 -9.96 -15.54
N LYS A 146 -0.29 -9.43 -16.75
CA LYS A 146 1.06 -9.38 -17.34
C LYS A 146 2.00 -8.49 -16.54
N LEU A 147 1.56 -7.29 -16.18
CA LEU A 147 2.33 -6.36 -15.35
C LEU A 147 2.64 -6.96 -13.98
N TYR A 148 1.65 -7.54 -13.31
CA TYR A 148 1.83 -8.20 -12.02
C TYR A 148 2.89 -9.32 -12.07
N ARG A 149 2.84 -10.20 -13.07
CA ARG A 149 3.84 -11.27 -13.19
C ARG A 149 5.22 -10.73 -13.58
N ALA A 150 5.29 -9.68 -14.39
CA ALA A 150 6.54 -9.02 -14.74
C ALA A 150 7.20 -8.36 -13.52
N THR A 151 6.43 -7.69 -12.65
CA THR A 151 6.96 -7.11 -11.41
C THR A 151 7.42 -8.20 -10.46
N LEU A 152 6.67 -9.29 -10.29
CA LEU A 152 7.11 -10.44 -9.49
C LEU A 152 8.41 -11.05 -10.02
N ALA A 153 8.54 -11.19 -11.34
CA ALA A 153 9.77 -11.71 -11.96
C ALA A 153 10.96 -10.77 -11.75
N SER A 154 10.75 -9.46 -11.92
CA SER A 154 11.78 -8.44 -11.68
C SER A 154 12.26 -8.47 -10.23
N VAL A 155 11.35 -8.55 -9.25
CA VAL A 155 11.72 -8.64 -7.82
C VAL A 155 12.52 -9.91 -7.55
N LYS A 156 12.15 -11.05 -8.14
CA LYS A 156 12.89 -12.31 -8.01
C LYS A 156 14.29 -12.24 -8.62
N GLN A 157 14.44 -11.58 -9.77
CA GLN A 157 15.74 -11.40 -10.42
C GLN A 157 16.66 -10.47 -9.62
N THR A 158 16.12 -9.39 -9.04
CA THR A 158 16.89 -8.54 -8.13
C THR A 158 17.36 -9.33 -6.91
N ARG A 159 16.52 -10.24 -6.39
CA ARG A 159 16.89 -11.14 -5.27
C ARG A 159 17.90 -12.21 -5.64
N SER A 160 17.94 -12.69 -6.89
CA SER A 160 18.96 -13.66 -7.31
C SER A 160 20.31 -13.00 -7.61
N ASN A 161 20.32 -11.70 -7.86
CA ASN A 161 21.52 -10.89 -8.10
C ASN A 161 22.08 -10.26 -6.81
N THR A 162 21.54 -10.59 -5.64
CA THR A 162 22.19 -10.18 -4.38
C THR A 162 23.52 -10.90 -4.28
N VAL A 163 24.59 -10.10 -4.31
CA VAL A 163 25.98 -10.49 -4.06
C VAL A 163 26.05 -11.31 -2.77
N ASP A 164 27.00 -12.26 -2.71
CA ASP A 164 27.25 -13.05 -1.51
C ASP A 164 27.29 -12.12 -0.28
N PRO A 165 26.47 -12.35 0.77
CA PRO A 165 26.45 -11.53 1.98
C PRO A 165 27.86 -11.28 2.55
N THR A 166 28.77 -12.22 2.35
CA THR A 166 30.15 -12.16 2.81
C THR A 166 30.99 -11.14 2.03
N GLU A 167 30.84 -11.07 0.70
CA GLU A 167 31.52 -10.08 -0.14
C GLU A 167 30.99 -8.66 0.12
N ILE A 168 29.69 -8.51 0.38
CA ILE A 168 29.11 -7.22 0.78
C ILE A 168 29.65 -6.81 2.15
N ALA A 169 29.69 -7.73 3.12
CA ALA A 169 30.16 -7.43 4.46
C ALA A 169 31.62 -6.98 4.48
N GLU A 170 32.49 -7.63 3.71
CA GLU A 170 33.90 -7.24 3.56
C GLU A 170 34.04 -5.88 2.87
N ALA A 171 33.28 -5.62 1.80
CA ALA A 171 33.31 -4.33 1.10
C ALA A 171 32.69 -3.17 1.91
N SER A 172 31.80 -3.49 2.85
CA SER A 172 31.11 -2.51 3.71
C SER A 172 31.81 -2.31 5.06
N TYR A 173 32.88 -3.07 5.34
CA TYR A 173 33.58 -3.01 6.60
C TYR A 173 34.35 -1.69 6.71
N ASP A 174 33.90 -0.81 7.59
CA ASP A 174 34.51 0.48 7.81
C ASP A 174 35.76 0.33 8.68
N HIS A 175 36.92 0.26 8.01
CA HIS A 175 38.21 0.13 8.66
C HIS A 175 38.57 1.34 9.56
N ASP A 176 37.94 2.50 9.38
CA ASP A 176 38.17 3.68 10.22
C ASP A 176 37.58 3.51 11.63
N LEU A 177 36.66 2.55 11.81
CA LEU A 177 36.08 2.20 13.11
C LEU A 177 36.96 1.22 13.92
N VAL A 178 38.06 0.72 13.35
CA VAL A 178 38.98 -0.19 14.04
C VAL A 178 39.89 0.61 14.98
N VAL A 179 39.72 0.38 16.28
CA VAL A 179 40.52 1.03 17.33
C VAL A 179 41.44 -0.01 17.97
N ASN A 180 42.70 0.35 18.22
CA ASN A 180 43.66 -0.54 18.88
C ASN A 180 43.11 -1.07 20.22
N GLY A 181 43.10 -2.39 20.39
CA GLY A 181 42.56 -3.07 21.58
C GLY A 181 41.08 -3.43 21.50
N PHE A 182 40.43 -3.25 20.34
CA PHE A 182 39.04 -3.68 20.12
C PHE A 182 38.84 -5.19 20.34
N GLU A 183 39.89 -5.98 20.19
CA GLU A 183 39.87 -7.44 20.33
C GLU A 183 39.38 -7.87 21.73
N ALA A 184 39.67 -7.06 22.75
CA ALA A 184 39.22 -7.30 24.13
C ALA A 184 37.69 -7.19 24.31
N PHE A 185 37.00 -6.55 23.36
CA PHE A 185 35.55 -6.35 23.40
C PHE A 185 34.78 -7.32 22.49
N LEU A 186 35.46 -8.16 21.70
CA LEU A 186 34.82 -9.09 20.77
C LEU A 186 33.88 -10.07 21.48
N GLU A 187 34.32 -10.70 22.58
CA GLU A 187 33.48 -11.62 23.35
C GLU A 187 32.25 -10.94 24.00
N LEU A 188 32.36 -9.66 24.32
CA LEU A 188 31.23 -8.90 24.85
C LEU A 188 30.26 -8.52 23.73
N ALA A 189 30.79 -8.09 22.59
CA ALA A 189 30.01 -7.76 21.40
C ALA A 189 29.25 -8.98 20.86
N GLU A 190 29.89 -10.15 20.80
CA GLU A 190 29.27 -11.41 20.38
C GLU A 190 28.11 -11.79 21.30
N ARG A 191 28.30 -11.74 22.63
CA ARG A 191 27.20 -11.98 23.58
C ARG A 191 26.03 -11.02 23.40
N HIS A 192 26.29 -9.74 23.18
CA HIS A 192 25.22 -8.78 22.93
C HIS A 192 24.52 -8.98 21.59
N LYS A 193 25.27 -9.41 20.57
CA LYS A 193 24.72 -9.79 19.27
C LYS A 193 23.80 -11.00 19.42
N ASP A 194 24.22 -12.05 20.13
CA ASP A 194 23.40 -13.25 20.38
C ASP A 194 22.11 -12.90 21.13
N MET A 195 22.20 -12.04 22.15
CA MET A 195 21.01 -11.54 22.87
C MET A 195 20.05 -10.73 21.98
N TYR A 196 20.59 -10.05 20.97
CA TYR A 196 19.79 -9.27 20.01
C TYR A 196 19.15 -10.17 18.93
N GLU A 197 19.89 -11.17 18.43
CA GLU A 197 19.36 -12.17 17.50
C GLU A 197 18.28 -13.04 18.18
N ASP A 198 18.38 -13.29 19.47
CA ASP A 198 17.33 -13.92 20.30
C ASP A 198 16.28 -12.91 20.81
N SER A 199 16.22 -11.70 20.24
CA SER A 199 15.26 -10.71 20.71
C SER A 199 13.82 -11.18 20.44
N ALA A 200 13.01 -11.11 21.50
CA ALA A 200 11.59 -11.43 21.46
C ALA A 200 10.84 -10.62 20.38
N LEU A 201 11.36 -9.47 19.95
CA LEU A 201 10.78 -8.64 18.89
C LEU A 201 10.84 -9.31 17.51
N MET A 202 12.00 -9.86 17.11
CA MET A 202 12.10 -10.56 15.82
C MET A 202 11.19 -11.79 15.80
N HIS A 203 11.19 -12.56 16.89
CA HIS A 203 10.31 -13.73 17.03
C HIS A 203 8.82 -13.34 17.10
N TYR A 204 8.46 -12.24 17.77
CA TYR A 204 7.08 -11.77 17.89
C TYR A 204 6.48 -11.41 16.53
N TYR A 205 7.25 -10.74 15.69
CA TYR A 205 6.80 -10.33 14.35
C TYR A 205 7.11 -11.36 13.26
N GLY A 206 7.87 -12.42 13.57
CA GLY A 206 8.28 -13.44 12.62
C GLY A 206 9.27 -12.93 11.57
N ALA A 207 10.14 -11.98 11.94
CA ALA A 207 11.24 -11.55 11.09
C ALA A 207 12.41 -12.52 11.24
N GLU A 208 12.97 -12.97 10.12
CA GLU A 208 14.13 -13.87 10.08
C GLU A 208 15.44 -13.09 10.05
N THR A 209 15.42 -11.83 9.60
CA THR A 209 16.60 -10.96 9.56
C THR A 209 16.30 -9.56 10.09
N GLU A 210 17.33 -8.89 10.61
CA GLU A 210 17.22 -7.50 11.04
C GLU A 210 16.76 -6.57 9.92
N VAL A 211 17.18 -6.83 8.67
CA VAL A 211 16.75 -6.05 7.50
C VAL A 211 15.23 -6.10 7.33
N GLU A 212 14.61 -7.27 7.53
CA GLU A 212 13.15 -7.38 7.49
C GLU A 212 12.49 -6.57 8.60
N MET A 213 13.08 -6.57 9.80
CA MET A 213 12.57 -5.81 10.93
C MET A 213 12.73 -4.29 10.73
N LEU A 214 13.86 -3.84 10.19
CA LEU A 214 14.14 -2.43 9.91
C LEU A 214 13.27 -1.88 8.78
N THR A 215 13.02 -2.69 7.76
CA THR A 215 12.26 -2.29 6.56
C THR A 215 10.76 -2.57 6.69
N GLY A 216 10.37 -3.43 7.64
CA GLY A 216 9.01 -3.97 7.77
C GLY A 216 8.60 -4.87 6.60
N ASN A 217 9.55 -5.30 5.77
CA ASN A 217 9.30 -6.15 4.61
C ASN A 217 9.66 -7.61 4.93
N LEU A 218 8.78 -8.29 5.67
CA LEU A 218 8.91 -9.71 5.96
C LEU A 218 8.90 -10.54 4.66
N GLN A 219 9.97 -11.29 4.39
CA GLN A 219 10.04 -12.18 3.22
C GLN A 219 9.23 -13.46 3.46
N SER A 220 9.27 -13.97 4.70
CA SER A 220 8.45 -15.08 5.18
C SER A 220 7.26 -14.51 5.97
N LYS A 221 6.10 -14.39 5.33
CA LYS A 221 4.89 -13.96 6.05
C LYS A 221 4.41 -15.10 6.95
N PRO A 222 4.19 -14.88 8.26
CA PRO A 222 3.50 -15.84 9.11
C PRO A 222 2.14 -16.22 8.50
N GLY A 223 1.72 -17.49 8.61
CA GLY A 223 0.52 -18.00 7.94
C GLY A 223 -0.79 -17.23 8.23
N TYR A 224 -0.87 -16.53 9.37
CA TYR A 224 -2.01 -15.67 9.73
C TYR A 224 -1.95 -14.26 9.08
N LEU A 225 -0.77 -13.78 8.71
CA LEU A 225 -0.55 -12.53 7.97
C LEU A 225 -0.54 -12.74 6.44
N GLN A 226 -0.39 -13.98 5.99
CA GLN A 226 -0.55 -14.33 4.57
C GLN A 226 -1.98 -14.10 4.06
N ARG A 227 -2.98 -14.16 4.95
CA ARG A 227 -4.41 -14.16 4.59
C ARG A 227 -5.05 -12.77 4.57
N ASP A 228 -4.56 -11.85 5.42
CA ASP A 228 -5.15 -10.51 5.60
C ASP A 228 -4.13 -9.40 5.27
N ASN A 229 -4.13 -8.91 4.03
CA ASN A 229 -3.23 -7.83 3.60
C ASN A 229 -3.42 -6.51 4.39
N ILE A 230 -4.62 -6.26 4.93
CA ILE A 230 -4.88 -5.12 5.82
C ILE A 230 -4.13 -5.31 7.15
N LYS A 231 -4.26 -6.48 7.78
CA LYS A 231 -3.53 -6.80 9.02
C LYS A 231 -2.03 -6.82 8.81
N TYR A 232 -1.56 -7.28 7.64
CA TYR A 232 -0.13 -7.21 7.29
C TYR A 232 0.36 -5.76 7.26
N LYS A 233 -0.41 -4.84 6.66
CA LYS A 233 -0.08 -3.42 6.64
C LYS A 233 -0.05 -2.84 8.07
N ASP A 234 -1.04 -3.18 8.89
CA ASP A 234 -1.10 -2.72 10.28
C ASP A 234 0.10 -3.25 11.09
N VAL A 235 0.42 -4.55 10.96
CA VAL A 235 1.58 -5.15 11.63
C VAL A 235 2.89 -4.51 11.17
N LYS A 236 3.03 -4.25 9.87
CA LYS A 236 4.19 -3.53 9.32
C LYS A 236 4.33 -2.12 9.93
N ASP A 237 3.23 -1.37 10.00
CA ASP A 237 3.23 -0.03 10.59
C ASP A 237 3.58 -0.08 12.08
N TRP A 238 3.07 -1.07 12.83
CA TRP A 238 3.36 -1.27 14.25
C TRP A 238 4.81 -1.67 14.51
N MET A 239 5.38 -2.52 13.65
CA MET A 239 6.80 -2.91 13.70
C MET A 239 7.69 -1.68 13.51
N LEU A 240 7.41 -0.86 12.49
CA LEU A 240 8.17 0.37 12.22
C LEU A 240 8.06 1.39 13.35
N VAL A 241 6.89 1.52 13.97
CA VAL A 241 6.69 2.41 15.14
C VAL A 241 7.45 1.89 16.36
N SER A 242 7.38 0.58 16.65
CA SER A 242 8.08 -0.05 17.76
C SER A 242 9.60 0.12 17.63
N LEU A 243 10.13 -0.09 16.43
CA LEU A 243 11.54 0.11 16.13
C LEU A 243 11.97 1.57 16.33
N LYS A 244 11.20 2.54 15.81
CA LYS A 244 11.50 3.97 16.01
C LYS A 244 11.53 4.35 17.49
N LYS A 245 10.65 3.75 18.30
CA LYS A 245 10.65 3.96 19.75
C LYS A 245 11.91 3.38 20.40
N ALA A 246 12.27 2.13 20.08
CA ALA A 246 13.50 1.51 20.58
C ALA A 246 14.75 2.30 20.18
N GLN A 247 14.84 2.78 18.94
CA GLN A 247 15.94 3.65 18.48
C GLN A 247 16.01 4.97 19.25
N LYS A 248 14.86 5.56 19.60
CA LYS A 248 14.81 6.78 20.41
C LYS A 248 15.33 6.52 21.81
N GLU A 249 14.90 5.44 22.46
CA GLU A 249 15.36 5.04 23.78
C GLU A 249 16.87 4.77 23.79
N ALA A 250 17.38 4.00 22.82
CA ALA A 250 18.82 3.74 22.68
C ALA A 250 19.63 5.04 22.51
N LYS A 251 19.14 6.00 21.71
CA LYS A 251 19.77 7.33 21.57
C LYS A 251 19.80 8.11 22.88
N GLU A 252 18.73 8.04 23.67
CA GLU A 252 18.68 8.70 24.98
C GLU A 252 19.68 8.07 25.96
N TRP A 253 19.81 6.74 25.96
CA TRP A 253 20.78 6.02 26.79
C TRP A 253 22.23 6.37 26.41
N LEU A 254 22.55 6.39 25.11
CA LEU A 254 23.88 6.77 24.63
C LEU A 254 24.23 8.23 25.01
N ARG A 255 23.27 9.15 24.90
CA ARG A 255 23.45 10.55 25.33
C ARG A 255 23.68 10.65 26.84
N ALA A 256 22.95 9.87 27.64
CA ALA A 256 23.13 9.83 29.08
C ALA A 256 24.50 9.26 29.47
N ALA A 257 24.92 8.15 28.84
CA ALA A 257 26.23 7.56 29.05
C ALA A 257 27.37 8.52 28.71
N ALA A 258 27.29 9.21 27.56
CA ALA A 258 28.26 10.22 27.16
C ALA A 258 28.32 11.40 28.16
N ALA A 259 27.17 11.84 28.69
CA ALA A 259 27.12 12.90 29.70
C ALA A 259 27.75 12.45 31.05
N MET A 260 27.53 11.21 31.46
CA MET A 260 28.13 10.64 32.67
C MET A 260 29.64 10.48 32.54
N GLU A 261 30.14 10.10 31.37
CA GLU A 261 31.57 9.97 31.11
C GLU A 261 32.29 11.33 31.05
N MET A 262 31.63 12.37 30.52
CA MET A 262 32.12 13.74 30.59
C MET A 262 32.14 14.28 32.04
N SER A 263 31.18 13.88 32.88
CA SER A 263 31.14 14.27 34.29
C SER A 263 32.15 13.53 35.17
N SER A 264 32.56 12.30 34.82
CA SER A 264 33.56 11.55 35.58
C SER A 264 34.99 12.02 35.30
N LYS A 265 35.24 12.56 34.10
CA LYS A 265 36.53 13.17 33.70
C LYS A 265 36.75 14.58 34.31
N SER A 266 35.72 15.21 34.88
CA SER A 266 35.79 16.57 35.45
C SER A 266 36.04 16.64 36.97
N TRP A 267 36.28 15.54 37.68
CA TRP A 267 36.61 15.58 39.12
C TRP A 267 38.14 15.64 39.33
N PRO A 268 38.70 16.65 40.01
CA PRO A 268 40.14 16.67 40.29
C PRO A 268 40.47 15.58 41.32
N ARG A 269 41.48 14.76 41.02
CA ARG A 269 42.14 13.90 42.01
C ARG A 269 42.79 14.79 43.06
N HIS A 270 42.07 15.16 44.11
CA HIS A 270 42.71 15.69 45.31
C HIS A 270 43.39 14.53 46.03
N GLY A 271 44.73 14.60 46.02
CA GLY A 271 45.62 13.66 46.68
C GLY A 271 45.35 13.60 48.17
N ILE A 272 45.35 12.37 48.67
CA ILE A 272 45.55 12.06 50.08
C ILE A 272 47.06 12.26 50.34
N THR A 273 47.38 13.22 51.20
CA THR A 273 48.61 13.21 52.01
C THR A 273 48.22 12.90 53.44
#